data_AF-A0A1D3JP24-F1
#
_entry.id   AF-A0A1D3JP24-F1
#
_cell.length_a   1.000
_cell.length_b   1.000
_cell.length_c   1.000
_cell.angle_alpha   90.00
_cell.angle_beta   90.00
_cell.angle_gamma   90.00
#
_symmetry.space_group_name_H-M   'P 1'
#
loop_
_entity.id
_entity.type
_entity.pdbx_description
1 polymer ?
#
loop_
_entity_poly.entity_id
_entity_poly.type
_entity_poly.pdbx_seq_one_letter_code
_entity_poly.pdbx_strand_id
1 'polypeptide(L)'
;MNDYVYRKFLFVRNWFPDKLDENGDYQFIMNENNLNEYCTSNRCDGDLEKINAGCLFLFDAFFKDSSSFKYHNNINIVDYIMIWLSYMLNLKKNNDGSNNLEYFNNTYINNDKYKNTITGVTGYTNYKDLIDQK
;
A
#
# COMPACT_ATOMS: atom_id res chain seq x y z
N MET A 1 13.43 -9.70 -9.86
CA MET A 1 12.48 -9.58 -8.74
C MET A 1 12.20 -10.98 -8.21
N ASN A 2 12.18 -11.21 -6.90
CA ASN A 2 11.86 -12.51 -6.31
C ASN A 2 10.43 -12.92 -6.72
N ASP A 3 10.20 -14.19 -7.08
CA ASP A 3 8.89 -14.72 -7.50
C ASP A 3 7.79 -14.41 -6.46
N TYR A 4 8.11 -14.50 -5.17
CA TYR A 4 7.16 -14.14 -4.11
C TYR A 4 6.79 -12.65 -4.15
N VAL A 5 7.79 -11.77 -4.25
CA VAL A 5 7.58 -10.31 -4.29
C VAL A 5 6.77 -9.94 -5.53
N TYR A 6 7.16 -10.46 -6.70
CA TYR A 6 6.44 -10.24 -7.96
C TYR A 6 4.96 -10.67 -7.86
N ARG A 7 4.68 -11.84 -7.29
CA ARG A 7 3.30 -12.34 -7.15
C ARG A 7 2.42 -11.44 -6.31
N LYS A 8 2.93 -10.85 -5.22
CA LYS A 8 2.13 -9.95 -4.38
C LYS A 8 1.75 -8.66 -5.11
N PHE A 9 2.69 -8.07 -5.85
CA PHE A 9 2.38 -6.92 -6.71
C PHE A 9 1.42 -7.31 -7.84
N LEU A 10 1.54 -8.51 -8.41
CA LEU A 10 0.59 -9.01 -9.40
C LEU A 10 -0.82 -9.17 -8.83
N PHE A 11 -0.96 -9.63 -7.58
CA PHE A 11 -2.26 -9.68 -6.91
C PHE A 11 -2.87 -8.29 -6.76
N VAL A 12 -2.10 -7.32 -6.24
CA VAL A 12 -2.58 -5.94 -6.14
C VAL A 12 -2.99 -5.40 -7.50
N ARG A 13 -2.19 -5.61 -8.55
CA ARG A 13 -2.54 -5.16 -9.90
C ARG A 13 -3.82 -5.80 -10.43
N ASN A 14 -4.08 -7.07 -10.13
CA ASN A 14 -5.28 -7.77 -10.58
C ASN A 14 -6.53 -7.32 -9.81
N TRP A 15 -6.40 -7.02 -8.52
CA TRP A 15 -7.52 -6.55 -7.68
C TRP A 15 -7.79 -5.06 -7.84
N PHE A 16 -6.72 -4.28 -7.97
CA PHE A 16 -6.68 -2.82 -8.04
C PHE A 16 -5.68 -2.37 -9.13
N PRO A 17 -6.12 -2.39 -10.40
CA PRO A 17 -5.26 -2.06 -11.53
C PRO A 17 -4.95 -0.57 -11.61
N ASP A 18 -3.88 -0.28 -12.34
CA ASP A 18 -3.38 1.04 -12.73
C ASP A 18 -4.24 1.72 -13.81
N LYS A 19 -5.57 1.56 -13.73
CA LYS A 19 -6.53 2.09 -14.71
C LYS A 19 -7.69 2.78 -14.01
N LEU A 20 -7.99 3.97 -14.50
CA LEU A 20 -9.18 4.73 -14.11
C LEU A 20 -10.35 4.33 -15.01
N ASP A 21 -11.55 4.40 -14.47
CA ASP A 21 -12.78 4.24 -15.23
C ASP A 21 -13.10 5.47 -16.10
N GLU A 22 -14.25 5.46 -16.76
CA GLU A 22 -14.70 6.57 -17.62
C GLU A 22 -14.91 7.88 -16.85
N ASN A 23 -15.16 7.82 -15.54
CA ASN A 23 -15.32 8.97 -14.66
C ASN A 23 -13.97 9.48 -14.11
N GLY A 24 -12.88 8.76 -14.39
CA GLY A 24 -11.55 9.07 -13.88
C GLY A 24 -11.34 8.59 -12.44
N ASP A 25 -12.14 7.64 -11.97
CA ASP A 25 -12.06 7.07 -10.62
C ASP A 25 -11.46 5.66 -10.64
N TYR A 26 -10.86 5.28 -9.52
CA TYR A 26 -10.33 3.94 -9.35
C TYR A 26 -11.42 2.94 -8.98
N GLN A 27 -11.30 1.73 -9.54
CA GLN A 27 -12.21 0.63 -9.27
C GLN A 27 -11.45 -0.61 -8.81
N PHE A 28 -12.02 -1.34 -7.85
CA PHE A 28 -11.60 -2.71 -7.60
C PHE A 28 -12.23 -3.62 -8.65
N ILE A 29 -11.42 -4.43 -9.34
CA ILE A 29 -11.90 -5.29 -10.44
C ILE A 29 -12.15 -6.73 -9.98
N MET A 30 -11.45 -7.20 -8.95
CA MET A 30 -11.58 -8.56 -8.45
C MET A 30 -11.50 -8.59 -6.93
N ASN A 31 -12.44 -9.33 -6.30
CA ASN A 31 -12.49 -9.56 -4.85
C ASN A 31 -12.34 -8.27 -4.02
N GLU A 32 -13.35 -7.40 -4.04
CA GLU A 32 -13.47 -6.30 -3.06
C GLU A 32 -13.16 -6.82 -1.63
N ASN A 33 -13.65 -8.01 -1.29
CA ASN A 33 -13.43 -8.67 0.01
C ASN A 33 -11.95 -8.79 0.43
N ASN A 34 -11.00 -8.95 -0.49
CA ASN A 34 -9.59 -9.13 -0.15
C ASN A 34 -8.92 -7.82 0.29
N LEU A 35 -9.35 -6.69 -0.26
CA LEU A 35 -8.82 -5.37 0.11
C LEU A 35 -9.70 -4.64 1.14
N ASN A 36 -10.96 -5.06 1.30
CA ASN A 36 -11.90 -4.48 2.26
C ASN A 36 -11.40 -4.54 3.72
N GLU A 37 -10.64 -5.57 4.10
CA GLU A 37 -10.04 -5.65 5.45
C GLU A 37 -8.97 -4.56 5.70
N TYR A 38 -8.36 -4.08 4.62
CA TYR A 38 -7.36 -3.03 4.65
C TYR A 38 -7.99 -1.64 4.60
N CYS A 39 -9.25 -1.50 4.17
CA CYS A 39 -10.00 -0.25 4.20
C CYS A 39 -10.27 0.27 5.62
N THR A 40 -10.35 1.59 5.77
CA THR A 40 -10.80 2.24 7.01
C THR A 40 -12.32 2.06 7.11
N SER A 41 -12.83 1.65 8.28
CA SER A 41 -14.28 1.35 8.47
C SER A 41 -14.87 0.27 7.52
N ASN A 42 -14.03 -0.64 6.99
CA ASN A 42 -14.38 -1.72 6.07
C ASN A 42 -14.99 -1.26 4.72
N ARG A 43 -14.81 0.02 4.35
CA ARG A 43 -15.21 0.56 3.05
C ARG A 43 -14.10 1.43 2.50
N CYS A 44 -13.77 1.24 1.23
CA CYS A 44 -12.86 2.10 0.49
C CYS A 44 -13.68 2.89 -0.52
N ASP A 45 -14.43 3.87 -0.02
CA ASP A 45 -15.38 4.63 -0.84
C ASP A 45 -14.60 5.60 -1.75
N GLY A 46 -13.50 6.17 -1.24
CA GLY A 46 -12.64 7.10 -1.98
C GLY A 46 -11.43 6.44 -2.66
N ASP A 47 -10.95 7.05 -3.75
CA ASP A 47 -9.75 6.58 -4.47
C ASP A 47 -8.50 6.49 -3.59
N LEU A 48 -8.28 7.48 -2.73
CA LEU A 48 -7.16 7.45 -1.79
C LEU A 48 -7.29 6.32 -0.77
N GLU A 49 -8.51 5.98 -0.36
CA GLU A 49 -8.76 4.85 0.53
C GLU A 49 -8.49 3.52 -0.18
N LYS A 50 -8.87 3.41 -1.47
CA LYS A 50 -8.55 2.23 -2.30
C LYS A 50 -7.04 2.06 -2.49
N ILE A 51 -6.33 3.14 -2.81
CA ILE A 51 -4.86 3.17 -2.88
C ILE A 51 -4.26 2.76 -1.53
N ASN A 52 -4.79 3.29 -0.42
CA ASN A 52 -4.34 2.97 0.91
C ASN A 52 -4.51 1.49 1.25
N ALA A 53 -5.64 0.88 0.88
CA ALA A 53 -5.87 -0.55 1.09
C ALA A 53 -4.87 -1.42 0.32
N GLY A 54 -4.58 -1.08 -0.94
CA GLY A 54 -3.55 -1.77 -1.73
C GLY A 54 -2.14 -1.60 -1.13
N CYS A 55 -1.81 -0.40 -0.67
CA CYS A 55 -0.52 -0.10 -0.03
C CYS A 55 -0.35 -0.91 1.27
N LEU A 56 -1.37 -0.88 2.15
CA LEU A 56 -1.35 -1.57 3.43
C LEU A 56 -1.30 -3.09 3.25
N PHE A 57 -2.00 -3.64 2.25
CA PHE A 57 -1.87 -5.07 1.90
C PHE A 57 -0.43 -5.44 1.55
N LEU A 58 0.28 -4.61 0.77
CA LEU A 58 1.67 -4.89 0.43
C LEU A 58 2.55 -4.88 1.69
N PHE A 59 2.38 -3.90 2.57
CA PHE A 59 3.11 -3.88 3.84
C PHE A 59 2.80 -5.11 4.69
N ASP A 60 1.53 -5.49 4.83
CA ASP A 60 1.15 -6.72 5.55
C ASP A 60 1.77 -7.97 4.92
N ALA A 61 1.73 -8.11 3.59
CA ALA A 61 2.22 -9.30 2.88
C ALA A 61 3.74 -9.53 3.03
N PHE A 62 4.50 -8.47 3.34
CA PHE A 62 5.96 -8.49 3.43
C PHE A 62 6.50 -8.20 4.84
N PHE A 63 5.72 -7.58 5.72
CA PHE A 63 6.26 -7.02 6.97
C PHE A 63 5.39 -7.29 8.21
N LYS A 64 4.29 -8.05 8.08
CA LYS A 64 3.40 -8.37 9.21
C LYS A 64 4.06 -9.24 10.29
N ASP A 65 4.98 -10.11 9.89
CA ASP A 65 5.73 -10.96 10.80
C ASP A 65 7.04 -11.46 10.17
N SER A 66 7.95 -11.96 11.00
CA SER A 66 9.29 -12.38 10.58
C SER A 66 9.31 -13.58 9.62
N SER A 67 8.21 -14.34 9.50
CA SER A 67 8.16 -15.48 8.57
C SER A 67 8.15 -15.04 7.10
N SER A 68 7.70 -13.81 6.82
CA SER A 68 7.70 -13.21 5.47
C SER A 68 9.12 -12.86 4.99
N PHE A 69 10.08 -12.67 5.91
CA PHE A 69 11.42 -12.17 5.59
C PHE A 69 12.29 -13.16 4.83
N LYS A 70 11.97 -14.46 4.90
CA LYS A 70 12.65 -15.49 4.08
C LYS A 70 12.54 -15.22 2.58
N TYR A 71 11.61 -14.37 2.16
CA TYR A 71 11.40 -14.01 0.76
C TYR A 71 12.04 -12.67 0.37
N HIS A 72 12.77 -12.00 1.27
CA HIS A 72 13.25 -10.64 1.02
C HIS A 72 14.51 -10.58 0.16
N ASN A 73 15.30 -11.65 0.04
CA ASN A 73 16.45 -11.83 -0.89
C ASN A 73 17.21 -10.54 -1.28
N ASN A 74 17.52 -9.66 -0.32
CA ASN A 74 18.22 -8.37 -0.51
C ASN A 74 17.51 -7.35 -1.42
N ILE A 75 16.19 -7.48 -1.61
CA ILE A 75 15.37 -6.52 -2.34
C ILE A 75 14.93 -5.42 -1.37
N ASN A 76 15.09 -4.15 -1.74
CA ASN A 76 14.51 -3.06 -0.96
C ASN A 76 13.00 -2.94 -1.22
N ILE A 77 12.23 -3.85 -0.61
CA ILE A 77 10.78 -3.98 -0.84
C ILE A 77 10.03 -2.69 -0.46
N VAL A 78 10.47 -1.98 0.59
CA VAL A 78 9.86 -0.70 0.99
C VAL A 78 9.90 0.29 -0.17
N ASP A 79 11.05 0.47 -0.83
CA ASP A 79 11.18 1.36 -1.98
C ASP A 79 10.24 0.95 -3.12
N TYR A 80 10.09 -0.35 -3.41
CA TYR A 80 9.16 -0.81 -4.44
C TYR A 80 7.69 -0.49 -4.10
N ILE A 81 7.30 -0.62 -2.83
CA ILE A 81 5.96 -0.23 -2.39
C ILE A 81 5.78 1.28 -2.54
N MET A 82 6.77 2.08 -2.16
CA MET A 82 6.70 3.54 -2.27
C MET A 82 6.70 4.02 -3.73
N ILE A 83 7.44 3.36 -4.62
CA ILE A 83 7.40 3.62 -6.07
C ILE A 83 6.02 3.30 -6.63
N TRP A 84 5.44 2.15 -6.27
CA TRP A 84 4.09 1.78 -6.67
C TRP A 84 3.06 2.78 -6.16
N LEU A 85 3.14 3.17 -4.88
CA LEU A 85 2.26 4.17 -4.27
C LEU A 85 2.35 5.51 -5.02
N SER A 86 3.57 6.01 -5.23
CA SER A 86 3.81 7.26 -5.96
C SER A 86 3.24 7.21 -7.39
N TYR A 87 3.42 6.08 -8.07
CA TYR A 87 2.87 5.86 -9.40
C TYR A 87 1.33 5.92 -9.40
N MET A 88 0.67 5.19 -8.51
CA MET A 88 -0.79 5.19 -8.41
C MET A 88 -1.35 6.57 -8.06
N LEU A 89 -0.69 7.29 -7.15
CA LEU A 89 -1.08 8.65 -6.79
C LEU A 89 -0.95 9.62 -7.98
N ASN A 90 0.07 9.44 -8.84
CA ASN A 90 0.31 10.31 -9.99
C ASN A 90 -0.64 10.08 -11.17
N LEU A 91 -1.29 8.91 -11.27
CA LEU A 91 -2.26 8.63 -12.33
C LEU A 91 -3.53 9.50 -12.17
N LYS A 92 -3.87 9.92 -10.95
CA LYS A 92 -4.95 10.89 -10.71
C LYS A 92 -4.32 12.27 -10.54
N LYS A 93 -4.63 13.19 -11.47
CA LYS A 93 -4.19 14.59 -11.35
C LYS A 93 -4.86 15.24 -10.14
N ASN A 94 -4.07 15.74 -9.21
CA ASN A 94 -4.57 16.69 -8.22
C ASN A 94 -4.66 18.07 -8.86
N ASN A 95 -5.87 18.65 -8.83
CA ASN A 95 -6.15 19.95 -9.44
C ASN A 95 -5.66 21.14 -8.59
N ASP A 96 -5.18 20.88 -7.37
CA ASP A 96 -4.80 21.90 -6.39
C ASP A 96 -3.27 22.12 -6.27
N GLY A 97 -2.46 21.38 -7.04
CA GLY A 97 -1.00 21.50 -7.02
C GLY A 97 -0.34 20.95 -5.75
N SER A 98 -1.08 20.30 -4.85
CA SER A 98 -0.54 19.63 -3.68
C SER A 98 0.26 18.38 -4.08
N ASN A 99 1.33 18.08 -3.35
CA ASN A 99 2.06 16.83 -3.54
C ASN A 99 1.22 15.65 -3.02
N ASN A 100 0.64 14.88 -3.94
CA ASN A 100 -0.25 13.74 -3.62
C ASN A 100 0.37 12.79 -2.60
N LEU A 101 1.69 12.56 -2.68
CA LEU A 101 2.40 11.67 -1.77
C LEU A 101 2.51 12.25 -0.36
N GLU A 102 2.82 13.55 -0.23
CA GLU A 102 2.88 14.22 1.07
C GLU A 102 1.51 14.24 1.75
N TYR A 103 0.46 14.59 0.99
CA TYR A 103 -0.91 14.54 1.48
C TYR A 103 -1.32 13.14 1.92
N PHE A 104 -1.01 12.12 1.11
CA PHE A 104 -1.28 10.72 1.43
C PHE A 104 -0.57 10.28 2.71
N ASN A 105 0.72 10.61 2.85
CA ASN A 105 1.52 10.26 4.02
C ASN A 105 0.95 10.90 5.29
N ASN A 106 0.55 12.18 5.22
CA ASN A 106 -0.05 12.88 6.36
C ASN A 106 -1.43 12.34 6.72
N THR A 107 -2.24 11.98 5.73
CA THR A 107 -3.61 11.51 5.95
C THR A 107 -3.65 10.07 6.46
N TYR A 108 -2.90 9.16 5.84
CA TYR A 108 -2.98 7.72 6.11
C TYR A 108 -1.77 7.22 6.90
N ILE A 109 -0.55 7.36 6.39
CA ILE A 109 0.63 6.76 7.03
C ILE A 109 0.86 7.33 8.44
N ASN A 110 0.63 8.63 8.63
CA ASN A 110 0.82 9.32 9.90
C ASN A 110 -0.35 9.15 10.88
N ASN A 111 -1.53 8.68 10.48
CA ASN A 111 -2.72 8.67 11.35
C ASN A 111 -3.51 7.35 11.36
N ASP A 112 -3.11 6.35 10.58
CA ASP A 112 -3.89 5.14 10.33
C ASP A 112 -3.17 3.85 10.81
N LYS A 113 -3.66 2.69 10.37
CA LYS A 113 -3.21 1.32 10.66
C LYS A 113 -1.69 1.10 10.55
N TYR A 114 -0.96 1.98 9.88
CA TYR A 114 0.51 1.95 9.79
C TYR A 114 1.22 2.15 11.12
N LYS A 115 0.54 2.70 12.13
CA LYS A 115 1.07 2.90 13.49
C LYS A 115 0.78 1.75 14.45
N ASN A 116 0.02 0.73 14.02
CA ASN A 116 -0.29 -0.42 14.86
C ASN A 116 1.00 -1.19 15.18
N THR A 117 1.19 -1.51 16.46
CA THR A 117 2.38 -2.25 16.91
C THR A 117 2.43 -3.63 16.29
N ILE A 118 3.58 -3.97 15.70
CA ILE A 118 3.88 -5.28 15.14
C ILE A 118 4.76 -6.03 16.15
N THR A 119 4.37 -7.25 16.50
CA THR A 119 5.08 -8.08 17.47
C THR A 119 5.84 -9.20 16.75
N GLY A 120 6.93 -9.68 17.35
CA GLY A 120 7.71 -10.79 16.77
C GLY A 120 8.62 -10.40 15.61
N VAL A 121 8.86 -9.10 15.42
CA VAL A 121 9.79 -8.53 14.44
C VAL A 121 10.82 -7.65 15.14
N THR A 122 12.07 -7.69 14.66
CA THR A 122 13.18 -6.87 15.14
C THR A 122 13.57 -5.83 14.09
N GLY A 123 13.78 -4.58 14.50
CA GLY A 123 14.27 -3.49 13.63
C GLY A 123 13.26 -2.37 13.38
N TYR A 124 11.97 -2.64 13.55
CA TYR A 124 10.91 -1.63 13.51
C TYR A 124 9.76 -2.04 14.44
N THR A 125 8.96 -1.07 14.85
CA THR A 125 7.83 -1.26 15.76
C THR A 125 6.47 -1.29 15.06
N ASN A 126 6.37 -0.67 13.89
CA ASN A 126 5.17 -0.60 13.05
C ASN A 126 5.57 -0.21 11.61
N TYR A 127 4.64 -0.20 10.66
CA TYR A 127 4.95 0.11 9.26
C TYR A 127 5.40 1.55 9.04
N LYS A 128 4.90 2.51 9.82
CA LYS A 128 5.37 3.89 9.72
C LYS A 128 6.86 4.00 10.09
N ASP A 129 7.25 3.41 11.21
CA ASP A 129 8.65 3.36 11.65
C ASP A 129 9.55 2.71 10.59
N LEU A 130 9.08 1.62 9.97
CA LEU A 130 9.78 0.99 8.85
C LEU A 130 9.96 1.94 7.64
N ILE A 131 8.95 2.76 7.31
CA ILE A 131 9.03 3.73 6.22
C ILE A 131 9.96 4.89 6.57
N ASP A 132 9.90 5.42 7.80
CA ASP A 132 10.71 6.55 8.26
C ASP A 132 12.22 6.23 8.29
N GLN A 133 12.57 4.95 8.39
CA GLN A 133 13.96 4.47 8.38
C GLN A 133 14.60 4.44 6.98
N LYS A 134 13.86 4.79 5.93
CA LYS A 134 14.36 4.86 4.54
C LYS A 134 14.63 6.29 4.11
#